data_AF-A0A931KHJ8-F1
#
_entry.id   AF-A0A931KHJ8-F1
#
_cell.length_a   1.000
_cell.length_b   1.000
_cell.length_c   1.000
_cell.angle_alpha   90.00
_cell.angle_beta   90.00
_cell.angle_gamma   90.00
#
_symmetry.space_group_name_H-M   'P 1'
#
loop_
_entity.id
_entity.type
_entity.pdbx_description
1 polymer ?
#
loop_
_entity_poly.entity_id
_entity_poly.type
_entity_poly.pdbx_seq_one_letter_code
_entity_poly.pdbx_strand_id
1 'polypeptide(L)'
;MLNPLMHARAQNAPAYIPVFDYIGAANVPAHIAAANFSQFTQGTLVFEYDDPAVRTAAANQGVLYIGDTTANNFYFIQKKTSPAGSMNPWTRSGGVNGVNNFVQADTFNHGRVKVAIAWNGTDVKFYINGLLFCHDTNVTAPVIFNDGVRIGTGANGGSTLAGITKQRLRYYNGQLPTSELRKLTRVETIISGASYNNDMNVVAFLGQSNASGQGNIGSVPTYTNTSLMKLIGNDGVLKSYADPFDATASAILPRLSDGTAPALSYAGRVIDLVAGATGKTTAAVPVTLPTTSIVSDWTPEFAAATNRKTYGAVLFAAVHQLRMAKQHGRMKAIVYHQGERDAALATSSANYAAHLQLVCRELQRECPGVPIYIISLHTWHSGTGATETNWNNIQTAQNNFVMAGVSVIPAAGKSVISGTEVHLDAAGLISLGDDIAAAIIG
;
A
#
# COMPACT_ATOMS: atom_id res chain seq x y z
N MET A 1 -10.69 20.60 35.93
CA MET A 1 -9.75 20.19 34.87
C MET A 1 -9.13 18.87 35.28
N LEU A 2 -9.54 17.76 34.64
CA LEU A 2 -8.98 16.45 34.93
C LEU A 2 -7.53 16.41 34.43
N ASN A 3 -6.61 16.06 35.32
CA ASN A 3 -5.21 15.85 35.00
C ASN A 3 -5.15 14.77 33.88
N PRO A 4 -4.47 15.00 32.75
CA PRO A 4 -4.34 13.97 31.71
C PRO A 4 -3.81 12.68 32.33
N LEU A 5 -4.52 11.58 32.11
CA LEU A 5 -4.17 10.24 32.61
C LEU A 5 -2.87 9.75 31.96
N MET A 6 -1.73 10.26 32.43
CA MET A 6 -0.42 9.67 32.18
C MET A 6 -0.33 8.42 33.06
N HIS A 7 -0.56 7.25 32.47
CA HIS A 7 -0.23 5.99 33.13
C HIS A 7 1.27 5.73 33.02
N ALA A 8 2.08 6.52 33.71
CA ALA A 8 3.51 6.23 33.86
C ALA A 8 3.64 4.92 34.66
N ARG A 9 4.21 3.88 34.03
CA ARG A 9 4.51 2.61 34.70
C ARG A 9 5.98 2.55 35.08
N ALA A 10 6.32 1.66 36.02
CA ALA A 10 7.71 1.43 36.40
C ALA A 10 8.56 1.05 35.17
N GLN A 11 9.81 1.50 35.14
CA GLN A 11 10.73 1.38 33.99
C GLN A 11 11.05 -0.07 33.58
N ASN A 12 10.66 -1.06 34.40
CA ASN A 12 10.85 -2.51 34.20
C ASN A 12 9.58 -3.21 33.67
N ALA A 13 8.66 -2.48 33.04
CA ALA A 13 7.50 -3.11 32.41
C ALA A 13 7.96 -4.14 31.34
N PRO A 14 7.23 -5.27 31.18
CA PRO A 14 7.45 -6.19 30.07
C PRO A 14 7.47 -5.45 28.73
N ALA A 15 8.32 -5.87 27.79
CA ALA A 15 8.55 -5.17 26.52
C ALA A 15 7.27 -4.83 25.73
N TYR A 16 6.18 -5.58 25.93
CA TYR A 16 4.88 -5.42 25.27
C TYR A 16 3.92 -4.45 25.96
N ILE A 17 4.31 -3.87 27.10
CA ILE A 17 3.51 -2.90 27.84
C ILE A 17 4.12 -1.51 27.65
N PRO A 18 3.34 -0.49 27.23
CA PRO A 18 3.88 0.83 27.06
C PRO A 18 4.31 1.42 28.41
N VAL A 19 5.48 2.06 28.43
CA VAL A 19 6.00 2.84 29.58
C VAL A 19 5.13 4.07 29.81
N PHE A 20 4.72 4.72 28.72
CA PHE A 20 3.72 5.77 28.71
C PHE A 20 2.78 5.66 27.51
N ASP A 21 1.57 6.17 27.69
CA ASP A 21 0.48 6.13 26.71
C ASP A 21 -0.34 7.42 26.84
N TYR A 22 -0.12 8.36 25.92
CA TYR A 22 -0.88 9.60 25.83
C TYR A 22 -2.05 9.39 24.88
N ILE A 23 -3.28 9.65 25.35
CA ILE A 23 -4.51 9.44 24.58
C ILE A 23 -5.29 10.75 24.47
N GLY A 24 -5.68 11.10 23.24
CA GLY A 24 -6.49 12.28 22.89
C GLY A 24 -5.66 13.51 22.52
N ALA A 25 -6.21 14.34 21.63
CA ALA A 25 -5.51 15.49 21.04
C ALA A 25 -4.98 16.50 22.06
N ALA A 26 -5.75 16.78 23.12
CA ALA A 26 -5.34 17.68 24.19
C ALA A 26 -4.15 17.16 25.01
N ASN A 27 -3.88 15.85 24.95
CA ASN A 27 -2.96 15.17 25.86
C ASN A 27 -1.69 14.67 25.17
N VAL A 28 -1.63 14.63 23.83
CA VAL A 28 -0.40 14.29 23.11
C VAL A 28 0.46 15.55 22.99
N PRO A 29 1.55 15.69 23.74
CA PRO A 29 2.36 16.90 23.73
C PRO A 29 3.02 17.14 22.37
N ALA A 30 3.54 18.35 22.13
CA ALA A 30 4.39 18.60 20.97
C ALA A 30 5.82 18.04 21.18
N HIS A 31 6.22 17.88 22.44
CA HIS A 31 7.57 17.50 22.83
C HIS A 31 7.54 16.70 24.12
N ILE A 32 8.32 15.61 24.17
CA ILE A 32 8.57 14.80 25.36
C ILE A 32 10.07 14.84 25.61
N ALA A 33 10.46 15.44 26.73
CA ALA A 33 11.86 15.56 27.11
C ALA A 33 12.52 14.20 27.32
N ALA A 34 13.81 14.12 27.01
CA ALA A 34 14.67 12.94 27.15
C ALA A 34 14.57 12.25 28.52
N ALA A 35 14.39 13.01 29.60
CA ALA A 35 14.29 12.48 30.97
C ALA A 35 13.12 11.49 31.19
N ASN A 36 12.15 11.43 30.27
CA ASN A 36 11.03 10.49 30.33
C ASN A 36 11.33 9.11 29.75
N PHE A 37 12.54 8.90 29.21
CA PHE A 37 12.95 7.65 28.58
C PHE A 37 14.04 6.99 29.45
N SER A 38 13.85 5.71 29.77
CA SER A 38 14.78 4.96 30.62
C SER A 38 15.88 4.24 29.83
N GLN A 39 15.65 3.96 28.54
CA GLN A 39 16.59 3.29 27.65
C GLN A 39 16.52 3.89 26.25
N PHE A 40 17.68 4.26 25.73
CA PHE A 40 17.84 4.85 24.40
C PHE A 40 18.47 3.88 23.40
N THR A 41 19.17 2.85 23.89
CA THR A 41 19.77 1.81 23.05
C THR A 41 18.74 0.93 22.35
N GLN A 42 17.49 0.94 22.82
CA GLN A 42 16.36 0.27 22.19
C GLN A 42 15.05 0.97 22.55
N GLY A 43 14.03 0.75 21.73
CA GLY A 43 12.69 1.22 22.02
C GLY A 43 11.74 1.07 20.86
N THR A 44 10.47 1.35 21.13
CA THR A 44 9.45 1.48 20.11
C THR A 44 8.58 2.68 20.42
N LEU A 45 8.38 3.54 19.43
CA LEU A 45 7.42 4.64 19.50
C LEU A 45 6.31 4.41 18.48
N VAL A 46 5.06 4.57 18.90
CA VAL A 46 3.87 4.48 18.04
C VAL A 46 3.09 5.77 18.16
N PHE A 47 2.87 6.45 17.02
CA PHE A 47 2.13 7.70 16.95
C PHE A 47 0.93 7.56 16.01
N GLU A 48 -0.25 7.96 16.50
CA GLU A 48 -1.51 7.97 15.79
C GLU A 48 -2.04 9.39 15.65
N TYR A 49 -2.44 9.77 14.44
CA TYR A 49 -3.02 11.07 14.13
C TYR A 49 -4.03 10.96 12.98
N ASP A 50 -4.99 11.86 12.94
CA ASP A 50 -5.84 12.07 11.78
C ASP A 50 -5.25 13.23 10.95
N ASP A 51 -5.06 12.99 9.65
CA ASP A 51 -4.59 14.00 8.70
C ASP A 51 -5.77 14.55 7.90
N PRO A 52 -6.09 15.86 7.99
CA PRO A 52 -7.30 16.40 7.38
C PRO A 52 -7.19 16.65 5.87
N ALA A 53 -6.01 16.62 5.26
CA ALA A 53 -5.86 17.11 3.89
C ALA A 53 -4.73 16.45 3.09
N VAL A 54 -4.96 16.43 1.77
CA VAL A 54 -3.96 16.22 0.73
C VAL A 54 -3.04 17.43 0.78
N ARG A 55 -1.76 17.22 1.04
CA ARG A 55 -0.85 18.35 1.26
C ARG A 55 -0.02 18.60 0.04
N THR A 56 -0.30 19.73 -0.60
CA THR A 56 0.59 20.38 -1.59
C THR A 56 1.70 21.18 -0.90
N ALA A 57 2.07 20.84 0.35
CA ALA A 57 2.90 21.69 1.21
C ALA A 57 4.20 22.13 0.51
N ALA A 58 4.54 23.42 0.65
CA ALA A 58 5.75 24.01 0.09
C ALA A 58 7.03 23.65 0.86
N ALA A 59 6.92 23.07 2.07
CA ALA A 59 8.05 22.63 2.89
C ALA A 59 7.86 21.23 3.50
N ASN A 60 8.98 20.55 3.79
CA ASN A 60 8.97 19.24 4.45
C ASN A 60 8.35 19.36 5.85
N GLN A 61 7.57 18.37 6.27
CA GLN A 61 6.87 18.35 7.56
C GLN A 61 7.26 17.12 8.38
N GLY A 62 7.74 17.31 9.60
CA GLY A 62 8.07 16.25 10.54
C GLY A 62 6.81 15.60 11.11
N VAL A 63 6.67 14.30 10.91
CA VAL A 63 5.63 13.50 11.56
C VAL A 63 6.11 13.14 12.96
N LEU A 64 7.33 12.64 13.06
CA LEU A 64 7.88 12.12 14.31
C LEU A 64 9.40 12.19 14.30
N TYR A 65 10.01 12.84 15.28
CA TYR A 65 11.46 13.00 15.43
C TYR A 65 11.91 12.49 16.81
N ILE A 66 13.03 11.77 16.84
CA ILE A 66 13.69 11.27 18.04
C ILE A 66 15.19 11.60 17.88
N GLY A 67 15.75 12.51 18.65
CA GLY A 67 17.14 12.97 18.41
C GLY A 67 17.79 13.76 19.53
N ASP A 68 18.95 14.37 19.25
CA ASP A 68 19.76 15.16 20.18
C ASP A 68 19.74 16.68 19.91
N THR A 69 18.72 17.19 19.21
CA THR A 69 18.58 18.57 18.68
C THR A 69 19.48 18.91 17.49
N THR A 70 20.50 18.08 17.24
CA THR A 70 21.37 18.27 16.08
C THR A 70 20.78 17.61 14.85
N ALA A 71 21.26 18.06 13.69
CA ALA A 71 20.97 17.40 12.44
C ALA A 71 21.78 16.11 12.24
N ASN A 72 22.51 15.58 13.24
CA ASN A 72 23.48 14.50 13.04
C ASN A 72 23.13 13.18 13.75
N ASN A 73 22.22 13.19 14.72
CA ASN A 73 21.84 12.00 15.49
C ASN A 73 20.33 11.95 15.70
N PHE A 74 19.61 11.22 14.82
CA PHE A 74 18.16 11.08 14.96
C PHE A 74 17.57 9.87 14.24
N TYR A 75 16.35 9.53 14.67
CA TYR A 75 15.33 8.88 13.86
C TYR A 75 14.24 9.88 13.51
N PHE A 76 13.79 9.90 12.27
CA PHE A 76 12.84 10.89 11.79
C PHE A 76 11.89 10.28 10.76
N ILE A 77 10.60 10.55 10.88
CA ILE A 77 9.64 10.34 9.81
C ILE A 77 9.17 11.72 9.38
N GLN A 78 9.32 12.04 8.10
CA GLN A 78 8.84 13.29 7.52
C GLN A 78 7.98 13.05 6.29
N LYS A 79 7.03 13.96 6.06
CA LYS A 79 6.37 14.16 4.77
C LYS A 79 7.21 15.13 3.95
N LYS A 80 7.59 14.76 2.73
CA LYS A 80 8.38 15.61 1.83
C LYS A 80 7.53 16.31 0.78
N THR A 81 8.06 17.41 0.28
CA THR A 81 7.49 18.18 -0.83
C THR A 81 7.96 17.70 -2.19
N SER A 82 9.09 17.00 -2.23
CA SER A 82 9.64 16.42 -3.45
C SER A 82 10.26 15.05 -3.17
N PRO A 83 9.75 13.99 -3.81
CA PRO A 83 8.45 13.98 -4.52
C PRO A 83 7.32 14.37 -3.55
N ALA A 84 6.33 15.16 -4.03
CA ALA A 84 5.24 15.70 -3.21
C ALA A 84 4.55 14.60 -2.40
N GLY A 85 4.05 14.91 -1.20
CA GLY A 85 3.32 14.02 -0.30
C GLY A 85 3.98 12.68 0.06
N SER A 86 5.27 12.51 -0.19
CA SER A 86 5.99 11.28 0.13
C SER A 86 6.34 11.17 1.61
N MET A 87 6.17 9.98 2.20
CA MET A 87 6.69 9.71 3.55
C MET A 87 8.10 9.16 3.46
N ASN A 88 9.01 9.76 4.23
CA ASN A 88 10.43 9.46 4.26
C ASN A 88 10.91 9.21 5.70
N PRO A 89 11.15 7.96 6.11
CA PRO A 89 11.99 7.67 7.25
C PRO A 89 13.44 8.09 6.97
N TRP A 90 14.06 8.58 8.03
CA TRP A 90 15.39 9.12 7.98
C TRP A 90 16.12 8.75 9.26
N THR A 91 17.33 8.20 9.11
CA THR A 91 18.22 7.91 10.24
C THR A 91 19.56 8.57 10.00
N ARG A 92 20.10 9.17 11.05
CA ARG A 92 21.43 9.76 11.02
C ARG A 92 22.14 9.47 12.32
N SER A 93 23.41 9.09 12.22
CA SER A 93 24.30 8.88 13.36
C SER A 93 25.68 9.39 12.99
N GLY A 94 26.24 10.29 13.79
CA GLY A 94 27.54 10.92 13.52
C GLY A 94 27.61 11.68 12.19
N GLY A 95 26.47 12.15 11.66
CA GLY A 95 26.43 12.87 10.38
C GLY A 95 26.31 11.99 9.14
N VAL A 96 26.35 10.65 9.26
CA VAL A 96 26.16 9.69 8.16
C VAL A 96 24.69 9.32 8.03
N ASN A 97 24.12 9.45 6.82
CA ASN A 97 22.74 9.04 6.53
C ASN A 97 22.64 7.50 6.43
N GLY A 98 21.85 6.86 7.27
CA GLY A 98 21.64 5.40 7.24
C GLY A 98 20.49 4.99 6.31
N VAL A 99 19.33 5.61 6.47
CA VAL A 99 18.11 5.30 5.72
C VAL A 99 17.58 6.55 5.06
N ASN A 100 17.36 6.51 3.74
CA ASN A 100 16.63 7.53 2.99
C ASN A 100 15.84 6.83 1.89
N ASN A 101 14.67 6.31 2.24
CA ASN A 101 13.73 5.76 1.27
C ASN A 101 12.39 6.44 1.44
N PHE A 102 11.68 6.68 0.34
CA PHE A 102 10.42 7.37 0.33
C PHE A 102 9.37 6.51 -0.38
N VAL A 103 8.12 6.58 0.08
CA VAL A 103 6.96 6.19 -0.74
C VAL A 103 6.35 7.47 -1.29
N GLN A 104 6.41 7.66 -2.61
CA GLN A 104 5.66 8.69 -3.35
C GLN A 104 4.14 8.48 -3.18
N ALA A 105 3.26 9.46 -3.29
CA ALA A 105 3.35 10.92 -3.28
C ALA A 105 2.11 11.55 -2.59
N ASP A 106 1.31 10.77 -1.87
CA ASP A 106 0.33 11.22 -0.87
C ASP A 106 -0.03 9.99 -0.03
N THR A 107 0.75 9.72 1.02
CA THR A 107 0.66 8.45 1.76
C THR A 107 -0.72 8.18 2.34
N PHE A 108 -1.52 9.24 2.60
CA PHE A 108 -2.98 9.23 2.77
C PHE A 108 -3.49 10.64 2.44
N ASN A 109 -4.38 10.81 1.45
CA ASN A 109 -5.00 12.10 1.14
C ASN A 109 -5.81 12.67 2.32
N HIS A 110 -6.39 11.82 3.14
CA HIS A 110 -7.06 12.18 4.39
C HIS A 110 -7.22 10.92 5.22
N GLY A 111 -7.41 11.09 6.51
CA GLY A 111 -7.82 10.02 7.41
C GLY A 111 -6.77 9.62 8.42
N ARG A 112 -6.95 8.43 8.99
CA ARG A 112 -6.21 7.98 10.16
C ARG A 112 -4.88 7.35 9.78
N VAL A 113 -3.80 7.85 10.40
CA VAL A 113 -2.44 7.38 10.18
C VAL A 113 -1.83 6.93 11.50
N LYS A 114 -1.25 5.74 11.50
CA LYS A 114 -0.44 5.20 12.58
C LYS A 114 0.96 4.93 12.07
N VAL A 115 1.94 5.57 12.65
CA VAL A 115 3.35 5.33 12.36
C VAL A 115 4.05 4.71 13.55
N ALA A 116 5.07 3.90 13.30
CA ALA A 116 5.98 3.46 14.36
C ALA A 116 7.44 3.50 13.92
N ILE A 117 8.30 3.79 14.89
CA ILE A 117 9.75 3.63 14.81
C ILE A 117 10.13 2.64 15.90
N ALA A 118 10.71 1.50 15.53
CA ALA A 118 11.20 0.50 16.46
C ALA A 118 12.67 0.25 16.22
N TRP A 119 13.50 0.40 17.26
CA TRP A 119 14.94 0.32 17.11
C TRP A 119 15.60 -0.50 18.21
N ASN A 120 16.77 -1.04 17.87
CA ASN A 120 17.81 -1.47 18.80
C ASN A 120 19.16 -0.95 18.27
N GLY A 121 20.26 -1.11 19.02
CA GLY A 121 21.57 -0.54 18.71
C GLY A 121 22.07 -0.71 17.27
N THR A 122 21.62 -1.76 16.56
CA THR A 122 22.02 -2.10 15.18
C THR A 122 20.86 -2.18 14.18
N ASP A 123 19.61 -2.09 14.64
CA ASP A 123 18.41 -2.40 13.85
C ASP A 123 17.38 -1.27 13.97
N VAL A 124 16.76 -0.86 12.86
CA VAL A 124 15.62 0.07 12.87
C VAL A 124 14.54 -0.36 11.89
N LYS A 125 13.29 -0.27 12.34
CA LYS A 125 12.10 -0.59 11.56
C LYS A 125 11.12 0.57 11.61
N PHE A 126 10.62 0.92 10.43
CA PHE A 126 9.60 1.93 10.24
C PHE A 126 8.32 1.24 9.79
N TYR A 127 7.21 1.53 10.44
CA TYR A 127 5.89 1.02 10.06
C TYR A 127 4.94 2.17 9.80
N ILE A 128 4.08 1.99 8.80
CA ILE A 128 2.95 2.87 8.51
C ILE A 128 1.72 1.98 8.32
N ASN A 129 0.67 2.26 9.09
CA ASN A 129 -0.62 1.59 9.00
C ASN A 129 -0.54 0.05 9.03
N GLY A 130 0.40 -0.54 9.75
CA GLY A 130 0.56 -2.00 9.83
C GLY A 130 1.42 -2.62 8.74
N LEU A 131 2.00 -1.84 7.83
CA LEU A 131 2.95 -2.30 6.84
C LEU A 131 4.37 -1.89 7.22
N LEU A 132 5.31 -2.83 7.09
CA LEU A 132 6.72 -2.53 7.22
C LEU A 132 7.08 -1.64 6.04
N PHE A 133 7.60 -0.46 6.30
CA PHE A 133 7.96 0.50 5.26
C PHE A 133 9.45 0.40 4.92
N CYS A 134 10.28 0.38 5.95
CA CYS A 134 11.72 0.26 5.82
C CYS A 134 12.29 -0.46 7.04
N HIS A 135 13.26 -1.33 6.77
CA HIS A 135 14.02 -2.06 7.76
C HIS A 135 15.50 -1.97 7.40
N ASP A 136 16.31 -1.47 8.33
CA ASP A 136 17.76 -1.41 8.19
C ASP A 136 18.41 -2.13 9.38
N THR A 137 19.16 -3.20 9.08
CA THR A 137 19.83 -4.06 10.08
C THR A 137 21.28 -3.66 10.32
N ASN A 138 21.74 -2.54 9.76
CA ASN A 138 23.09 -2.03 9.92
C ASN A 138 23.08 -0.52 10.16
N VAL A 139 22.15 -0.06 10.99
CA VAL A 139 22.10 1.32 11.44
C VAL A 139 22.88 1.45 12.74
N THR A 140 23.70 2.49 12.89
CA THR A 140 24.20 2.87 14.22
C THR A 140 23.09 3.67 14.90
N ALA A 141 22.53 3.16 16.00
CA ALA A 141 21.54 3.91 16.76
C ALA A 141 22.13 5.26 17.23
N PRO A 142 21.35 6.36 17.24
CA PRO A 142 21.74 7.57 17.94
C PRO A 142 22.06 7.23 19.39
N VAL A 143 23.27 7.56 19.83
CA VAL A 143 23.76 7.21 21.17
C VAL A 143 23.18 8.09 22.28
N ILE A 144 22.61 9.24 21.90
CA ILE A 144 22.08 10.25 22.80
C ILE A 144 20.80 10.83 22.18
N PHE A 145 19.74 10.97 22.98
CA PHE A 145 18.51 11.66 22.58
C PHE A 145 18.21 12.82 23.53
N ASN A 146 19.14 13.79 23.64
CA ASN A 146 18.99 14.91 24.58
C ASN A 146 17.75 15.78 24.31
N ASP A 147 17.25 15.79 23.06
CA ASP A 147 15.97 16.44 22.75
C ASP A 147 14.79 15.59 23.23
N GLY A 148 14.90 14.26 23.15
CA GLY A 148 13.80 13.33 23.38
C GLY A 148 12.97 13.16 22.10
N VAL A 149 11.65 13.27 22.21
CA VAL A 149 10.71 13.00 21.11
C VAL A 149 9.91 14.24 20.76
N ARG A 150 9.87 14.60 19.48
CA ARG A 150 9.02 15.65 18.92
C ARG A 150 7.92 15.07 18.04
N ILE A 151 6.71 15.58 18.21
CA ILE A 151 5.48 15.03 17.64
C ILE A 151 4.82 16.06 16.74
N GLY A 152 4.73 15.75 15.44
CA GLY A 152 4.23 16.67 14.42
C GLY A 152 5.20 17.82 14.11
N THR A 153 6.49 17.65 14.40
CA THR A 153 7.54 18.64 14.09
C THR A 153 8.91 17.95 14.02
N GLY A 154 9.85 18.56 13.28
CA GLY A 154 11.25 18.15 13.22
C GLY A 154 12.09 18.73 14.37
N ALA A 155 13.42 18.65 14.22
CA ALA A 155 14.36 19.20 15.19
C ALA A 155 14.06 20.68 15.48
N ASN A 156 14.20 21.08 16.76
CA ASN A 156 14.00 22.45 17.24
C ASN A 156 12.62 23.06 16.95
N GLY A 157 11.60 22.25 16.65
CA GLY A 157 10.26 22.76 16.36
C GLY A 157 10.05 23.19 14.89
N GLY A 158 11.04 22.97 14.01
CA GLY A 158 10.92 23.24 12.58
C GLY A 158 10.01 22.25 11.86
N SER A 159 9.68 22.51 10.58
CA SER A 159 8.94 21.56 9.73
C SER A 159 7.63 21.07 10.37
N THR A 160 6.80 21.95 10.92
CA THR A 160 5.58 21.54 11.62
C THR A 160 4.55 20.89 10.69
N LEU A 161 4.03 19.74 11.11
CA LEU A 161 2.90 19.05 10.49
C LEU A 161 1.60 19.72 10.93
N ALA A 162 1.21 20.79 10.23
CA ALA A 162 0.05 21.62 10.57
C ALA A 162 -1.30 20.90 10.40
N GLY A 163 -2.33 21.27 11.16
CA GLY A 163 -3.71 20.81 10.93
C GLY A 163 -4.05 19.37 11.35
N ILE A 164 -3.09 18.55 11.77
CA ILE A 164 -3.40 17.19 12.24
C ILE A 164 -4.18 17.21 13.55
N THR A 165 -5.01 16.19 13.75
CA THR A 165 -5.54 15.87 15.08
C THR A 165 -4.72 14.73 15.67
N LYS A 166 -3.92 15.01 16.70
CA LYS A 166 -3.16 13.96 17.40
C LYS A 166 -4.14 13.05 18.14
N GLN A 167 -3.99 11.74 18.01
CA GLN A 167 -4.91 10.79 18.63
C GLN A 167 -4.27 10.02 19.77
N ARG A 168 -3.05 9.51 19.56
CA ARG A 168 -2.38 8.69 20.58
C ARG A 168 -0.87 8.65 20.38
N LEU A 169 -0.12 8.56 21.47
CA LEU A 169 1.31 8.30 21.44
C LEU A 169 1.67 7.27 22.51
N ARG A 170 2.38 6.21 22.10
CA ARG A 170 2.86 5.14 22.98
C ARG A 170 4.36 4.96 22.85
N TYR A 171 5.02 4.70 23.97
CA TYR A 171 6.42 4.30 24.01
C TYR A 171 6.59 2.98 24.76
N TYR A 172 7.44 2.11 24.22
CA TYR A 172 7.84 0.84 24.80
C TYR A 172 9.36 0.85 24.98
N ASN A 173 9.86 0.36 26.12
CA ASN A 173 11.28 0.30 26.49
C ASN A 173 12.09 -0.80 25.75
N GLY A 174 11.56 -1.32 24.64
CA GLY A 174 12.20 -2.35 23.84
C GLY A 174 11.75 -2.30 22.38
N GLN A 175 12.54 -2.93 21.51
CA GLN A 175 12.16 -3.10 20.12
C GLN A 175 11.07 -4.17 20.02
N LEU A 176 9.86 -3.78 19.64
CA LEU A 176 8.76 -4.72 19.46
C LEU A 176 9.00 -5.62 18.22
N PRO A 177 8.57 -6.88 18.26
CA PRO A 177 8.64 -7.76 17.09
C PRO A 177 7.71 -7.28 15.97
N THR A 178 8.01 -7.70 14.74
CA THR A 178 7.26 -7.34 13.52
C THR A 178 5.76 -7.62 13.64
N SER A 179 5.35 -8.75 14.21
CA SER A 179 3.94 -9.10 14.40
C SER A 179 3.18 -8.06 15.23
N GLU A 180 3.78 -7.62 16.34
CA GLU A 180 3.18 -6.61 17.21
C GLU A 180 3.20 -5.22 16.57
N LEU A 181 4.27 -4.84 15.87
CA LEU A 181 4.32 -3.57 15.14
C LEU A 181 3.22 -3.49 14.08
N ARG A 182 3.03 -4.57 13.31
CA ARG A 182 1.94 -4.67 12.33
C ARG A 182 0.58 -4.49 12.99
N LYS A 183 0.32 -5.22 14.08
CA LYS A 183 -0.94 -5.16 14.84
C LYS A 183 -1.19 -3.76 15.42
N LEU A 184 -0.20 -3.18 16.09
CA LEU A 184 -0.31 -1.89 16.79
C LEU A 184 -0.50 -0.72 15.84
N THR A 185 0.11 -0.78 14.67
CA THR A 185 0.00 0.27 13.65
C THR A 185 -1.12 0.01 12.65
N ARG A 186 -1.81 -1.13 12.66
CA ARG A 186 -2.90 -1.40 11.71
C ARG A 186 -4.03 -0.36 11.83
N VAL A 187 -4.48 0.13 10.69
CA VAL A 187 -5.65 1.00 10.53
C VAL A 187 -6.62 0.31 9.57
N GLU A 188 -7.82 0.00 10.05
CA GLU A 188 -8.90 -0.58 9.23
C GLU A 188 -9.74 0.51 8.55
N THR A 189 -9.93 1.65 9.24
CA THR A 189 -10.71 2.79 8.73
C THR A 189 -9.77 3.83 8.13
N ILE A 190 -9.52 3.67 6.83
CA ILE A 190 -8.70 4.59 6.02
C ILE A 190 -9.45 5.89 5.72
N ILE A 191 -10.74 5.81 5.39
CA ILE A 191 -11.57 6.96 5.05
C ILE A 191 -12.73 7.12 6.04
N SER A 192 -13.18 8.34 6.25
CA SER A 192 -14.37 8.62 7.05
C SER A 192 -15.64 8.55 6.20
N GLY A 193 -16.75 8.11 6.80
CA GLY A 193 -18.08 8.17 6.17
C GLY A 193 -18.42 7.02 5.22
N ALA A 194 -17.47 6.11 4.93
CA ALA A 194 -17.81 4.84 4.30
C ALA A 194 -18.72 4.02 5.23
N SER A 195 -19.76 3.40 4.66
CA SER A 195 -20.67 2.53 5.39
C SER A 195 -20.60 1.12 4.82
N TYR A 196 -20.43 0.15 5.70
CA TYR A 196 -20.31 -1.24 5.30
C TYR A 196 -21.68 -1.80 4.90
N ASN A 197 -21.77 -2.33 3.69
CA ASN A 197 -22.94 -3.03 3.18
C ASN A 197 -22.59 -4.52 2.97
N ASN A 198 -23.17 -5.39 3.80
CA ASN A 198 -22.97 -6.85 3.72
C ASN A 198 -23.55 -7.46 2.42
N ASP A 199 -24.49 -6.78 1.76
CA ASP A 199 -25.06 -7.18 0.48
C ASP A 199 -24.32 -6.62 -0.73
N MET A 200 -23.21 -5.91 -0.52
CA MET A 200 -22.31 -5.52 -1.59
C MET A 200 -21.11 -6.46 -1.69
N ASN A 201 -20.93 -7.07 -2.85
CA ASN A 201 -19.68 -7.74 -3.21
C ASN A 201 -18.68 -6.70 -3.72
N VAL A 202 -17.41 -6.88 -3.39
CA VAL A 202 -16.30 -6.05 -3.88
C VAL A 202 -15.33 -6.95 -4.63
N VAL A 203 -14.97 -6.56 -5.86
CA VAL A 203 -13.93 -7.20 -6.66
C VAL A 203 -12.82 -6.20 -6.92
N ALA A 204 -11.62 -6.52 -6.44
CA ALA A 204 -10.46 -5.67 -6.62
C ALA A 204 -9.64 -6.11 -7.85
N PHE A 205 -9.26 -5.17 -8.69
CA PHE A 205 -8.49 -5.40 -9.91
C PHE A 205 -7.10 -4.79 -9.75
N LEU A 206 -6.10 -5.64 -9.61
CA LEU A 206 -4.72 -5.30 -9.34
C LEU A 206 -3.83 -5.61 -10.56
N GLY A 207 -2.77 -4.84 -10.73
CA GLY A 207 -1.73 -5.13 -11.71
C GLY A 207 -1.36 -3.92 -12.57
N GLN A 208 -1.06 -4.15 -13.83
CA GLN A 208 -0.55 -3.11 -14.76
C GLN A 208 -1.57 -2.71 -15.84
N SER A 209 -1.11 -2.30 -17.02
CA SER A 209 -1.95 -1.68 -18.07
C SER A 209 -3.09 -2.57 -18.58
N ASN A 210 -2.89 -3.89 -18.68
CA ASN A 210 -4.01 -4.78 -19.05
C ASN A 210 -5.08 -4.89 -17.95
N ALA A 211 -4.71 -4.72 -16.67
CA ALA A 211 -5.66 -4.66 -15.57
C ALA A 211 -6.44 -3.34 -15.54
N SER A 212 -5.76 -2.20 -15.81
CA SER A 212 -6.42 -0.89 -15.93
C SER A 212 -7.27 -0.79 -17.20
N GLY A 213 -6.95 -1.59 -18.22
CA GLY A 213 -7.63 -1.63 -19.52
C GLY A 213 -6.89 -0.79 -20.57
N GLN A 214 -6.87 -1.31 -21.80
CA GLN A 214 -6.34 -0.65 -23.00
C GLN A 214 -7.28 -0.79 -24.21
N GLY A 215 -8.48 -1.34 -24.00
CA GLY A 215 -9.44 -1.58 -25.06
C GLY A 215 -10.07 -0.27 -25.56
N ASN A 216 -10.46 -0.23 -26.83
CA ASN A 216 -11.17 0.91 -27.38
C ASN A 216 -12.46 1.19 -26.59
N ILE A 217 -12.61 2.40 -26.05
CA ILE A 217 -13.79 2.81 -25.27
C ILE A 217 -15.09 2.76 -26.09
N GLY A 218 -15.01 2.91 -27.42
CA GLY A 218 -16.15 2.73 -28.32
C GLY A 218 -16.66 1.30 -28.43
N SER A 219 -15.93 0.33 -27.86
CA SER A 219 -16.27 -1.09 -27.83
C SER A 219 -16.77 -1.56 -26.47
N VAL A 220 -17.06 -0.65 -25.53
CA VAL A 220 -17.66 -0.98 -24.24
C VAL A 220 -19.00 -1.71 -24.49
N PRO A 221 -19.19 -2.92 -23.94
CA PRO A 221 -20.45 -3.64 -24.12
C PRO A 221 -21.59 -2.93 -23.37
N THR A 222 -22.82 -3.16 -23.79
CA THR A 222 -23.98 -2.77 -22.97
C THR A 222 -24.05 -3.70 -21.75
N TYR A 223 -23.88 -3.13 -20.57
CA TYR A 223 -24.03 -3.86 -19.31
C TYR A 223 -25.50 -4.11 -19.00
N THR A 224 -25.82 -5.31 -18.52
CA THR A 224 -27.20 -5.74 -18.28
C THR A 224 -27.70 -5.44 -16.87
N ASN A 225 -26.79 -5.33 -15.89
CA ASN A 225 -27.09 -5.15 -14.46
C ASN A 225 -26.61 -3.80 -13.92
N THR A 226 -26.70 -2.74 -14.72
CA THR A 226 -26.15 -1.40 -14.40
C THR A 226 -26.63 -0.82 -13.06
N SER A 227 -27.84 -1.14 -12.61
CA SER A 227 -28.37 -0.71 -11.32
C SER A 227 -27.64 -1.33 -10.12
N LEU A 228 -27.03 -2.51 -10.31
CA LEU A 228 -26.28 -3.26 -9.30
C LEU A 228 -24.77 -3.05 -9.41
N MET A 229 -24.28 -2.44 -10.48
CA MET A 229 -22.86 -2.22 -10.68
C MET A 229 -22.39 -0.92 -10.03
N LYS A 230 -21.31 -1.00 -9.26
CA LYS A 230 -20.68 0.15 -8.60
C LYS A 230 -19.18 0.21 -8.88
N LEU A 231 -18.60 1.36 -8.62
CA LEU A 231 -17.17 1.62 -8.63
C LEU A 231 -16.80 2.26 -7.31
N ILE A 232 -15.84 1.70 -6.60
CA ILE A 232 -15.14 2.38 -5.51
C ILE A 232 -13.94 3.05 -6.18
N GLY A 233 -14.06 4.34 -6.48
CA GLY A 233 -13.03 5.06 -7.23
C GLY A 233 -11.71 5.18 -6.47
N ASN A 234 -10.66 5.62 -7.18
CA ASN A 234 -9.38 5.98 -6.56
C ASN A 234 -9.55 7.13 -5.54
N ASP A 235 -10.61 7.92 -5.66
CA ASP A 235 -11.07 8.95 -4.71
C ASP A 235 -11.74 8.37 -3.44
N GLY A 236 -11.87 7.05 -3.32
CA GLY A 236 -12.53 6.36 -2.22
C GLY A 236 -14.05 6.44 -2.22
N VAL A 237 -14.64 7.09 -3.22
CA VAL A 237 -16.08 7.33 -3.31
C VAL A 237 -16.77 6.19 -4.05
N LEU A 238 -17.88 5.72 -3.49
CA LEU A 238 -18.76 4.76 -4.14
C LEU A 238 -19.66 5.46 -5.16
N LYS A 239 -19.54 5.09 -6.44
CA LYS A 239 -20.30 5.67 -7.56
C LYS A 239 -20.87 4.59 -8.46
N SER A 240 -21.78 4.98 -9.37
CA SER A 240 -22.22 4.08 -10.45
C SER A 240 -21.02 3.70 -11.31
N TYR A 241 -20.94 2.44 -11.72
CA TYR A 241 -19.86 1.99 -12.57
C TYR A 241 -19.97 2.61 -13.98
N ALA A 242 -18.82 3.01 -14.53
CA ALA A 242 -18.64 3.35 -15.92
C ALA A 242 -17.18 3.10 -16.31
N ASP A 243 -16.93 2.72 -17.55
CA ASP A 243 -15.60 2.81 -18.13
C ASP A 243 -15.37 4.26 -18.63
N PRO A 244 -14.13 4.77 -18.54
CA PRO A 244 -13.00 4.15 -17.85
C PRO A 244 -13.15 4.05 -16.33
N PHE A 245 -12.83 2.88 -15.77
CA PHE A 245 -13.00 2.64 -14.33
C PHE A 245 -11.80 3.11 -13.47
N ASP A 246 -10.60 3.14 -14.03
CA ASP A 246 -9.37 3.61 -13.37
C ASP A 246 -9.11 5.11 -13.63
N ALA A 247 -10.05 5.94 -13.19
CA ALA A 247 -9.92 7.39 -13.32
C ALA A 247 -8.99 7.97 -12.25
N THR A 248 -8.18 8.95 -12.65
CA THR A 248 -7.04 9.49 -11.89
C THR A 248 -7.40 10.75 -11.08
N ALA A 249 -8.53 11.38 -11.38
CA ALA A 249 -8.97 12.59 -10.71
C ALA A 249 -9.18 12.34 -9.21
N SER A 250 -8.55 13.18 -8.37
CA SER A 250 -8.71 13.19 -6.91
C SER A 250 -8.34 11.89 -6.20
N ALA A 251 -7.45 11.07 -6.77
CA ALA A 251 -7.00 9.80 -6.19
C ALA A 251 -6.47 9.96 -4.76
N ILE A 252 -7.04 9.22 -3.80
CA ILE A 252 -6.58 9.13 -2.39
C ILE A 252 -5.17 8.58 -2.28
N LEU A 253 -4.83 7.68 -3.21
CA LEU A 253 -3.53 7.04 -3.34
C LEU A 253 -3.00 7.31 -4.75
N PRO A 254 -2.42 8.49 -5.02
CA PRO A 254 -1.95 8.88 -6.36
C PRO A 254 -0.92 7.92 -6.96
N ARG A 255 -0.26 7.09 -6.13
CA ARG A 255 0.67 6.06 -6.64
C ARG A 255 -0.04 5.01 -7.50
N LEU A 256 -1.36 4.82 -7.36
CA LEU A 256 -2.18 3.95 -8.21
C LEU A 256 -2.87 4.73 -9.34
N SER A 257 -2.38 5.92 -9.67
CA SER A 257 -2.96 6.79 -10.68
C SER A 257 -1.85 7.24 -11.62
N ASP A 258 -1.90 6.83 -12.88
CA ASP A 258 -0.85 7.11 -13.87
C ASP A 258 -1.14 8.33 -14.77
N GLY A 259 -2.32 8.95 -14.60
CA GLY A 259 -2.73 10.14 -15.36
C GLY A 259 -3.04 9.91 -16.84
N THR A 260 -3.05 8.66 -17.33
CA THR A 260 -3.22 8.38 -18.77
C THR A 260 -4.70 8.23 -19.18
N ALA A 261 -4.99 8.45 -20.46
CA ALA A 261 -6.34 8.47 -21.03
C ALA A 261 -6.97 7.07 -20.88
N PRO A 262 -8.00 6.91 -20.03
CA PRO A 262 -8.34 5.59 -19.59
C PRO A 262 -9.30 4.91 -20.57
N ALA A 263 -9.19 3.59 -20.66
CA ALA A 263 -9.72 2.78 -21.74
C ALA A 263 -10.79 1.78 -21.23
N LEU A 264 -11.34 0.96 -22.12
CA LEU A 264 -12.17 -0.18 -21.72
C LEU A 264 -11.32 -1.17 -20.92
N SER A 265 -11.84 -1.61 -19.78
CA SER A 265 -11.29 -2.68 -18.96
C SER A 265 -12.17 -3.94 -18.98
N TYR A 266 -11.63 -5.08 -18.55
CA TYR A 266 -12.47 -6.26 -18.30
C TYR A 266 -13.28 -6.16 -16.99
N ALA A 267 -13.02 -5.16 -16.13
CA ALA A 267 -13.65 -5.05 -14.82
C ALA A 267 -15.17 -4.90 -14.91
N GLY A 268 -15.66 -4.07 -15.83
CA GLY A 268 -17.09 -3.85 -16.05
C GLY A 268 -17.80 -5.12 -16.45
N ARG A 269 -17.22 -5.88 -17.38
CA ARG A 269 -17.75 -7.18 -17.79
C ARG A 269 -17.81 -8.17 -16.62
N VAL A 270 -16.74 -8.23 -15.81
CA VAL A 270 -16.68 -9.10 -14.63
C VAL A 270 -17.79 -8.76 -13.63
N ILE A 271 -17.93 -7.49 -13.24
CA ILE A 271 -18.90 -7.13 -12.20
C ILE A 271 -20.35 -7.18 -12.71
N ASP A 272 -20.61 -6.98 -14.00
CA ASP A 272 -21.94 -7.16 -14.60
C ASP A 272 -22.41 -8.60 -14.42
N LEU A 273 -21.57 -9.57 -14.81
CA LEU A 273 -21.88 -10.99 -14.72
C LEU A 273 -21.99 -11.47 -13.26
N VAL A 274 -21.08 -11.03 -12.38
CA VAL A 274 -21.14 -11.37 -10.95
C VAL A 274 -22.39 -10.78 -10.28
N ALA A 275 -22.77 -9.54 -10.62
CA ALA A 275 -24.00 -8.93 -10.11
C ALA A 275 -25.24 -9.71 -10.58
N GLY A 276 -25.33 -10.06 -11.87
CA GLY A 276 -26.43 -10.85 -12.41
C GLY A 276 -26.55 -12.23 -11.76
N ALA A 277 -25.44 -12.94 -11.56
CA ALA A 277 -25.44 -14.27 -10.97
C ALA A 277 -25.77 -14.27 -9.47
N THR A 278 -25.39 -13.21 -8.73
CA THR A 278 -25.58 -13.15 -7.28
C THR A 278 -26.82 -12.38 -6.84
N GLY A 279 -27.42 -11.57 -7.74
CA GLY A 279 -28.50 -10.63 -7.41
C GLY A 279 -28.06 -9.52 -6.44
N LYS A 280 -26.76 -9.35 -6.21
CA LYS A 280 -26.18 -8.41 -5.26
C LYS A 280 -25.49 -7.25 -5.96
N THR A 281 -25.45 -6.10 -5.29
CA THR A 281 -24.60 -4.99 -5.73
C THR A 281 -23.16 -5.48 -5.79
N THR A 282 -22.46 -5.23 -6.91
CA THR A 282 -21.07 -5.60 -7.08
C THR A 282 -20.26 -4.38 -7.47
N ALA A 283 -19.25 -4.05 -6.66
CA ALA A 283 -18.36 -2.93 -6.88
C ALA A 283 -17.02 -3.39 -7.44
N ALA A 284 -16.55 -2.72 -8.49
CA ALA A 284 -15.15 -2.79 -8.91
C ALA A 284 -14.30 -1.82 -8.07
N VAL A 285 -13.04 -2.20 -7.82
CA VAL A 285 -12.02 -1.31 -7.24
C VAL A 285 -10.77 -1.37 -8.13
N PRO A 286 -10.38 -0.26 -8.78
CA PRO A 286 -9.11 -0.19 -9.48
C PRO A 286 -7.96 -0.13 -8.46
N VAL A 287 -6.94 -0.93 -8.72
CA VAL A 287 -5.71 -1.00 -7.93
C VAL A 287 -4.55 -1.20 -8.89
N THR A 288 -4.44 -0.34 -9.88
CA THR A 288 -3.61 -0.57 -11.06
C THR A 288 -2.54 0.50 -11.22
N LEU A 289 -1.39 0.10 -11.77
CA LEU A 289 -0.37 1.04 -12.19
C LEU A 289 0.40 0.46 -13.38
N PRO A 290 0.32 1.07 -14.58
CA PRO A 290 1.11 0.63 -15.71
C PRO A 290 2.62 0.69 -15.48
N THR A 291 3.36 -0.07 -16.28
CA THR A 291 4.85 -0.08 -16.30
C THR A 291 5.53 -0.56 -15.02
N THR A 292 4.80 -1.20 -14.10
CA THR A 292 5.36 -1.75 -12.84
C THR A 292 5.88 -3.16 -12.97
N SER A 293 6.95 -3.49 -12.23
CA SER A 293 7.49 -4.85 -12.08
C SER A 293 7.11 -5.46 -10.73
N ILE A 294 6.93 -6.78 -10.68
CA ILE A 294 6.66 -7.46 -9.42
C ILE A 294 7.82 -7.36 -8.42
N VAL A 295 9.05 -7.34 -8.94
CA VAL A 295 10.30 -7.38 -8.16
C VAL A 295 10.57 -6.05 -7.45
N SER A 296 10.21 -4.91 -8.04
CA SER A 296 10.50 -3.58 -7.48
C SER A 296 9.28 -2.86 -6.91
N ASP A 297 8.10 -3.07 -7.49
CA ASP A 297 6.92 -2.24 -7.21
C ASP A 297 5.89 -2.97 -6.35
N TRP A 298 5.69 -4.26 -6.61
CA TRP A 298 4.65 -5.06 -5.96
C TRP A 298 5.15 -5.97 -4.84
N THR A 299 6.44 -6.00 -4.53
CA THR A 299 6.95 -6.89 -3.49
C THR A 299 6.83 -6.30 -2.08
N PRO A 300 6.48 -7.10 -1.05
CA PRO A 300 6.45 -6.62 0.32
C PRO A 300 7.85 -6.35 0.90
N GLU A 301 8.89 -6.96 0.32
CA GLU A 301 10.28 -6.74 0.71
C GLU A 301 11.19 -6.84 -0.51
N PHE A 302 11.93 -5.77 -0.82
CA PHE A 302 13.10 -5.84 -1.70
C PHE A 302 14.32 -5.23 -1.04
N ALA A 303 15.50 -5.75 -1.41
CA ALA A 303 16.77 -5.21 -0.95
C ALA A 303 17.07 -3.88 -1.66
N ALA A 304 16.93 -2.77 -0.94
CA ALA A 304 17.37 -1.44 -1.38
C ALA A 304 18.87 -1.20 -1.12
N ALA A 305 19.50 -2.05 -0.31
CA ALA A 305 20.94 -2.22 -0.11
C ALA A 305 21.19 -3.55 0.62
N THR A 306 22.45 -3.97 0.79
CA THR A 306 22.84 -5.23 1.45
C THR A 306 22.15 -5.46 2.80
N ASN A 307 21.98 -4.41 3.60
CA ASN A 307 21.40 -4.46 4.95
C ASN A 307 20.07 -3.71 5.07
N ARG A 308 19.44 -3.37 3.94
CA ARG A 308 18.26 -2.50 3.92
C ARG A 308 17.17 -3.07 3.05
N LYS A 309 16.04 -3.34 3.66
CA LYS A 309 14.82 -3.83 3.00
C LYS A 309 13.75 -2.76 3.01
N THR A 310 13.04 -2.63 1.90
CA THR A 310 11.93 -1.70 1.76
C THR A 310 10.74 -2.36 1.08
N TYR A 311 9.57 -1.77 1.29
CA TYR A 311 8.32 -2.25 0.76
C TYR A 311 8.02 -1.60 -0.60
N GLY A 312 7.56 -2.39 -1.56
CA GLY A 312 7.17 -1.91 -2.88
C GLY A 312 6.04 -0.87 -2.78
N ALA A 313 6.29 0.33 -3.29
CA ALA A 313 5.36 1.46 -3.14
C ALA A 313 3.97 1.17 -3.73
N VAL A 314 3.89 0.33 -4.77
CA VAL A 314 2.63 0.00 -5.44
C VAL A 314 1.84 -1.02 -4.62
N LEU A 315 2.47 -2.08 -4.11
CA LEU A 315 1.79 -2.99 -3.18
C LEU A 315 1.39 -2.26 -1.89
N PHE A 316 2.17 -1.27 -1.44
CA PHE A 316 1.83 -0.48 -0.26
C PHE A 316 0.51 0.26 -0.49
N ALA A 317 0.39 0.95 -1.62
CA ALA A 317 -0.84 1.63 -2.00
C ALA A 317 -1.98 0.62 -2.21
N ALA A 318 -1.70 -0.51 -2.86
CA ALA A 318 -2.70 -1.55 -3.13
C ALA A 318 -3.35 -2.09 -1.85
N VAL A 319 -2.56 -2.40 -0.81
CA VAL A 319 -3.09 -2.84 0.48
C VAL A 319 -4.00 -1.78 1.11
N HIS A 320 -3.65 -0.49 1.00
CA HIS A 320 -4.48 0.58 1.53
C HIS A 320 -5.79 0.75 0.73
N GLN A 321 -5.73 0.62 -0.59
CA GLN A 321 -6.91 0.62 -1.45
C GLN A 321 -7.85 -0.56 -1.11
N LEU A 322 -7.29 -1.75 -0.86
CA LEU A 322 -8.07 -2.92 -0.42
C LEU A 322 -8.75 -2.70 0.94
N ARG A 323 -8.05 -2.10 1.91
CA ARG A 323 -8.63 -1.76 3.22
C ARG A 323 -9.72 -0.70 3.12
N MET A 324 -9.55 0.27 2.23
CA MET A 324 -10.60 1.23 1.90
C MET A 324 -11.81 0.53 1.29
N ALA A 325 -11.60 -0.35 0.33
CA ALA A 325 -12.69 -1.07 -0.33
C ALA A 325 -13.49 -1.96 0.63
N LYS A 326 -12.81 -2.62 1.58
CA LYS A 326 -13.44 -3.42 2.65
C LYS A 326 -14.37 -2.62 3.57
N GLN A 327 -14.24 -1.30 3.64
CA GLN A 327 -15.16 -0.47 4.42
C GLN A 327 -16.53 -0.33 3.76
N HIS A 328 -16.64 -0.60 2.45
CA HIS A 328 -17.89 -0.48 1.71
C HIS A 328 -18.65 -1.81 1.62
N GLY A 329 -17.96 -2.95 1.53
CA GLY A 329 -18.63 -4.25 1.39
C GLY A 329 -17.71 -5.45 1.54
N ARG A 330 -18.25 -6.64 1.26
CA ARG A 330 -17.52 -7.90 1.38
C ARG A 330 -16.62 -8.12 0.17
N MET A 331 -15.31 -8.20 0.41
CA MET A 331 -14.35 -8.58 -0.63
C MET A 331 -14.65 -10.01 -1.11
N LYS A 332 -15.09 -10.14 -2.37
CA LYS A 332 -15.51 -11.38 -3.01
C LYS A 332 -14.35 -12.02 -3.78
N ALA A 333 -13.49 -11.22 -4.38
CA ALA A 333 -12.32 -11.69 -5.14
C ALA A 333 -11.26 -10.59 -5.29
N ILE A 334 -10.01 -11.03 -5.49
CA ILE A 334 -8.90 -10.18 -5.94
C ILE A 334 -8.43 -10.75 -7.28
N VAL A 335 -8.41 -9.92 -8.33
CA VAL A 335 -7.88 -10.27 -9.65
C VAL A 335 -6.52 -9.59 -9.80
N TYR A 336 -5.47 -10.34 -10.14
CA TYR A 336 -4.10 -9.83 -10.27
C TYR A 336 -3.56 -10.14 -11.67
N HIS A 337 -3.40 -9.12 -12.51
CA HIS A 337 -2.91 -9.24 -13.89
C HIS A 337 -1.64 -8.40 -14.07
N GLN A 338 -0.48 -9.05 -13.98
CA GLN A 338 0.83 -8.41 -14.04
C GLN A 338 1.87 -9.39 -14.58
N GLY A 339 2.82 -8.94 -15.40
CA GLY A 339 4.04 -9.69 -15.72
C GLY A 339 4.82 -9.17 -16.93
N GLU A 340 4.20 -8.34 -17.75
CA GLU A 340 4.74 -7.89 -19.03
C GLU A 340 6.00 -7.04 -18.84
N ARG A 341 6.03 -6.19 -17.79
CA ARG A 341 7.25 -5.44 -17.44
C ARG A 341 8.38 -6.36 -16.99
N ASP A 342 8.07 -7.41 -16.23
CA ASP A 342 9.09 -8.37 -15.77
C ASP A 342 9.66 -9.18 -16.94
N ALA A 343 8.83 -9.52 -17.93
CA ALA A 343 9.28 -10.12 -19.19
C ALA A 343 10.21 -9.16 -19.97
N ALA A 344 9.83 -7.88 -20.08
CA ALA A 344 10.67 -6.86 -20.73
C ALA A 344 12.01 -6.64 -20.01
N LEU A 345 12.04 -6.83 -18.68
CA LEU A 345 13.26 -6.76 -17.85
C LEU A 345 14.04 -8.08 -17.79
N ALA A 346 13.63 -9.11 -18.54
CA ALA A 346 14.24 -10.44 -18.54
C ALA A 346 14.31 -11.08 -17.14
N THR A 347 13.31 -10.83 -16.29
CA THR A 347 13.21 -11.45 -14.97
C THR A 347 13.10 -12.97 -15.12
N SER A 348 13.91 -13.72 -14.38
CA SER A 348 13.85 -15.18 -14.44
C SER A 348 12.52 -15.70 -13.89
N SER A 349 12.03 -16.82 -14.44
CA SER A 349 10.81 -17.50 -14.00
C SER A 349 10.83 -17.78 -12.48
N ALA A 350 11.96 -18.26 -11.95
CA ALA A 350 12.13 -18.52 -10.52
C ALA A 350 12.06 -17.23 -9.66
N ASN A 351 12.68 -16.14 -10.11
CA ASN A 351 12.64 -14.88 -9.38
C ASN A 351 11.22 -14.28 -9.39
N TYR A 352 10.54 -14.34 -10.54
CA TYR A 352 9.15 -13.89 -10.66
C TYR A 352 8.22 -14.70 -9.74
N ALA A 353 8.28 -16.04 -9.79
CA ALA A 353 7.45 -16.91 -8.96
C ALA A 353 7.67 -16.69 -7.45
N ALA A 354 8.92 -16.48 -7.02
CA ALA A 354 9.23 -16.17 -5.63
C ALA A 354 8.57 -14.86 -5.17
N HIS A 355 8.63 -13.80 -5.99
CA HIS A 355 8.00 -12.52 -5.68
C HIS A 355 6.47 -12.60 -5.74
N LEU A 356 5.91 -13.31 -6.72
CA LEU A 356 4.47 -13.58 -6.82
C LEU A 356 3.94 -14.27 -5.56
N GLN A 357 4.70 -15.23 -5.02
CA GLN A 357 4.35 -15.88 -3.75
C GLN A 357 4.30 -14.88 -2.58
N LEU A 358 5.26 -13.94 -2.51
CA LEU A 358 5.27 -12.89 -1.49
C LEU A 358 4.07 -11.95 -1.63
N VAL A 359 3.72 -11.55 -2.86
CA VAL A 359 2.53 -10.73 -3.14
C VAL A 359 1.25 -11.46 -2.70
N CYS A 360 1.04 -12.70 -3.12
CA CYS A 360 -0.15 -13.47 -2.76
C CYS A 360 -0.27 -13.67 -1.24
N ARG A 361 0.83 -13.95 -0.54
CA ARG A 361 0.83 -14.05 0.94
C ARG A 361 0.45 -12.74 1.61
N GLU A 362 0.92 -11.61 1.08
CA GLU A 362 0.54 -10.29 1.57
C GLU A 362 -0.97 -10.06 1.38
N LEU A 363 -1.48 -10.30 0.17
CA LEU A 363 -2.89 -10.13 -0.17
C LEU A 363 -3.80 -11.02 0.70
N GLN A 364 -3.43 -12.28 0.92
CA GLN A 364 -4.18 -13.18 1.82
C GLN A 364 -4.13 -12.74 3.28
N ARG A 365 -3.03 -12.15 3.74
CA ARG A 365 -2.97 -11.59 5.10
C ARG A 365 -3.91 -10.42 5.27
N GLU A 366 -4.01 -9.56 4.26
CA GLU A 366 -4.86 -8.36 4.29
C GLU A 366 -6.34 -8.68 4.04
N CYS A 367 -6.61 -9.70 3.22
CA CYS A 367 -7.92 -10.20 2.87
C CYS A 367 -8.04 -11.72 3.13
N PRO A 368 -8.07 -12.17 4.41
CA PRO A 368 -8.13 -13.59 4.74
C PRO A 368 -9.37 -14.27 4.16
N GLY A 369 -9.18 -15.43 3.53
CA GLY A 369 -10.25 -16.23 2.93
C GLY A 369 -10.82 -15.70 1.61
N VAL A 370 -10.28 -14.59 1.08
CA VAL A 370 -10.69 -14.07 -0.23
C VAL A 370 -9.91 -14.79 -1.33
N PRO A 371 -10.57 -15.39 -2.34
CA PRO A 371 -9.92 -15.98 -3.50
C PRO A 371 -9.10 -14.96 -4.28
N ILE A 372 -7.90 -15.36 -4.72
CA ILE A 372 -7.05 -14.57 -5.61
C ILE A 372 -6.98 -15.26 -6.97
N TYR A 373 -7.27 -14.52 -8.03
CA TYR A 373 -7.18 -14.97 -9.41
C TYR A 373 -6.00 -14.29 -10.09
N ILE A 374 -4.96 -15.04 -10.40
CA ILE A 374 -3.82 -14.57 -11.18
C ILE A 374 -4.19 -14.72 -12.65
N ILE A 375 -4.05 -13.64 -13.41
CA ILE A 375 -4.19 -13.70 -14.86
C ILE A 375 -2.80 -13.95 -15.44
N SER A 376 -2.61 -15.10 -16.08
CA SER A 376 -1.36 -15.35 -16.80
C SER A 376 -1.36 -14.60 -18.13
N LEU A 377 -0.17 -14.19 -18.58
CA LEU A 377 0.00 -13.40 -19.78
C LEU A 377 -0.64 -14.08 -21.00
N HIS A 378 -1.06 -13.28 -21.99
CA HIS A 378 -1.56 -13.81 -23.26
C HIS A 378 -0.44 -14.45 -24.09
N THR A 379 -0.78 -15.02 -25.25
CA THR A 379 0.22 -15.58 -26.17
C THR A 379 1.17 -14.48 -26.63
N TRP A 380 2.48 -14.73 -26.69
CA TRP A 380 3.42 -13.73 -27.17
C TRP A 380 3.13 -13.36 -28.63
N HIS A 381 3.33 -12.08 -28.97
CA HIS A 381 3.29 -11.57 -30.34
C HIS A 381 4.50 -10.66 -30.57
N SER A 382 5.00 -10.61 -31.80
CA SER A 382 6.12 -9.74 -32.14
C SER A 382 5.80 -8.27 -31.88
N GLY A 383 6.66 -7.58 -31.12
CA GLY A 383 6.58 -6.14 -30.88
C GLY A 383 7.90 -5.56 -30.38
N THR A 384 7.85 -4.36 -29.80
CA THR A 384 9.04 -3.62 -29.32
C THR A 384 9.40 -3.92 -27.86
N GLY A 385 8.71 -4.86 -27.21
CA GLY A 385 8.81 -5.13 -25.78
C GLY A 385 9.77 -6.26 -25.44
N ALA A 386 9.22 -7.37 -24.95
CA ALA A 386 9.98 -8.51 -24.49
C ALA A 386 10.32 -9.46 -25.65
N THR A 387 11.30 -10.33 -25.44
CA THR A 387 11.49 -11.47 -26.34
C THR A 387 10.44 -12.54 -26.05
N GLU A 388 10.12 -13.35 -27.05
CA GLU A 388 9.24 -14.52 -26.87
C GLU A 388 9.70 -15.41 -25.71
N THR A 389 11.01 -15.66 -25.63
CA THR A 389 11.61 -16.44 -24.53
C THR A 389 11.30 -15.84 -23.16
N ASN A 390 11.52 -14.53 -22.98
CA ASN A 390 11.28 -13.88 -21.69
C ASN A 390 9.79 -13.83 -21.35
N TRP A 391 8.94 -13.60 -22.34
CA TRP A 391 7.48 -13.63 -22.17
C TRP A 391 7.00 -15.01 -21.71
N ASN A 392 7.41 -16.06 -22.43
CA ASN A 392 7.06 -17.45 -22.11
C ASN A 392 7.62 -17.89 -20.75
N ASN A 393 8.78 -17.38 -20.32
CA ASN A 393 9.32 -17.63 -18.98
C ASN A 393 8.39 -17.10 -17.87
N ILE A 394 7.85 -15.89 -18.02
CA ILE A 394 6.91 -15.31 -17.06
C ILE A 394 5.55 -16.01 -17.13
N GLN A 395 5.02 -16.23 -18.33
CA GLN A 395 3.75 -16.95 -18.52
C GLN A 395 3.81 -18.36 -17.91
N THR A 396 4.92 -19.08 -18.10
CA THR A 396 5.15 -20.39 -17.48
C THR A 396 5.21 -20.29 -15.95
N ALA A 397 5.86 -19.27 -15.40
CA ALA A 397 5.90 -19.03 -13.96
C ALA A 397 4.50 -18.85 -13.36
N GLN A 398 3.64 -18.11 -14.07
CA GLN A 398 2.25 -17.86 -13.67
C GLN A 398 1.40 -19.12 -13.79
N ASN A 399 1.44 -19.81 -14.93
CA ASN A 399 0.66 -21.03 -15.17
C ASN A 399 1.01 -22.16 -14.20
N ASN A 400 2.27 -22.26 -13.78
CA ASN A 400 2.72 -23.26 -12.82
C ASN A 400 2.60 -22.80 -11.35
N PHE A 401 2.08 -21.60 -11.09
CA PHE A 401 1.98 -21.08 -9.73
C PHE A 401 0.90 -21.84 -8.95
N VAL A 402 1.30 -22.43 -7.82
CA VAL A 402 0.39 -23.18 -6.93
C VAL A 402 0.47 -22.62 -5.52
N MET A 403 -0.67 -22.15 -5.01
CA MET A 403 -0.83 -21.68 -3.64
C MET A 403 -2.29 -21.84 -3.22
N ALA A 404 -2.55 -22.33 -2.00
CA ALA A 404 -3.91 -22.51 -1.51
C ALA A 404 -4.69 -21.18 -1.54
N GLY A 405 -5.93 -21.20 -2.04
CA GLY A 405 -6.76 -19.99 -2.20
C GLY A 405 -6.35 -19.08 -3.36
N VAL A 406 -5.45 -19.54 -4.25
CA VAL A 406 -5.03 -18.84 -5.46
C VAL A 406 -5.28 -19.74 -6.66
N SER A 407 -5.90 -19.17 -7.71
CA SER A 407 -6.16 -19.84 -8.98
C SER A 407 -5.57 -19.02 -10.12
N VAL A 408 -5.20 -19.69 -11.22
CA VAL A 408 -4.66 -19.05 -12.42
C VAL A 408 -5.70 -19.11 -13.53
N ILE A 409 -5.93 -17.97 -14.20
CA ILE A 409 -6.82 -17.85 -15.36
C ILE A 409 -5.96 -17.44 -16.55
N PRO A 410 -5.88 -18.27 -17.61
CA PRO A 410 -5.01 -17.98 -18.73
C PRO A 410 -5.59 -16.91 -19.65
N ALA A 411 -4.79 -15.89 -20.00
CA ALA A 411 -5.10 -14.99 -21.11
C ALA A 411 -4.57 -15.50 -22.46
N ALA A 412 -3.98 -16.71 -22.51
CA ALA A 412 -3.52 -17.32 -23.75
C ALA A 412 -4.66 -17.43 -24.78
N GLY A 413 -4.39 -17.05 -26.03
CA GLY A 413 -5.36 -17.03 -27.12
C GLY A 413 -6.37 -15.88 -27.11
N LYS A 414 -6.33 -14.97 -26.12
CA LYS A 414 -7.13 -13.73 -26.14
C LYS A 414 -6.57 -12.77 -27.20
N SER A 415 -7.45 -11.99 -27.84
CA SER A 415 -7.06 -11.06 -28.88
C SER A 415 -6.30 -9.84 -28.34
N VAL A 416 -5.36 -9.35 -29.13
CA VAL A 416 -4.43 -8.27 -28.79
C VAL A 416 -4.55 -7.11 -29.77
N ILE A 417 -4.16 -5.92 -29.32
CA ILE A 417 -4.09 -4.75 -30.20
C ILE A 417 -3.03 -5.00 -31.27
N SER A 418 -3.45 -4.93 -32.55
CA SER A 418 -2.57 -5.13 -33.70
C SER A 418 -1.35 -4.20 -33.65
N GLY A 419 -0.18 -4.77 -33.91
CA GLY A 419 1.10 -4.03 -33.90
C GLY A 419 1.67 -3.75 -32.51
N THR A 420 1.01 -4.23 -31.44
CA THR A 420 1.57 -4.18 -30.08
C THR A 420 1.70 -5.60 -29.51
N GLU A 421 2.79 -5.84 -28.80
CA GLU A 421 3.01 -7.12 -28.09
C GLU A 421 2.24 -7.19 -26.76
N VAL A 422 1.96 -6.03 -26.16
CA VAL A 422 1.72 -5.95 -24.72
C VAL A 422 0.24 -5.94 -24.34
N HIS A 423 -0.65 -5.40 -25.18
CA HIS A 423 -1.99 -5.05 -24.73
C HIS A 423 -3.09 -5.87 -25.40
N LEU A 424 -4.03 -6.34 -24.59
CA LEU A 424 -5.28 -6.95 -25.06
C LEU A 424 -6.15 -5.89 -25.75
N ASP A 425 -6.83 -6.27 -26.82
CA ASP A 425 -7.85 -5.42 -27.42
C ASP A 425 -9.19 -5.54 -26.67
N ALA A 426 -10.20 -4.79 -27.13
CA ALA A 426 -11.52 -4.81 -26.51
C ALA A 426 -12.15 -6.23 -26.47
N ALA A 427 -12.02 -7.00 -27.54
CA ALA A 427 -12.59 -8.35 -27.61
C ALA A 427 -11.86 -9.31 -26.64
N GLY A 428 -10.54 -9.16 -26.53
CA GLY A 428 -9.70 -9.95 -25.63
C GLY A 428 -10.02 -9.66 -24.17
N LEU A 429 -10.19 -8.38 -23.83
CA LEU A 429 -10.60 -7.95 -22.50
C LEU A 429 -12.01 -8.44 -22.14
N ILE A 430 -12.99 -8.33 -23.05
CA ILE A 430 -14.36 -8.82 -22.80
C ILE A 430 -14.35 -10.34 -22.58
N SER A 431 -13.68 -11.09 -23.46
CA SER A 431 -13.59 -12.55 -23.35
C SER A 431 -12.83 -13.00 -22.10
N LEU A 432 -11.79 -12.28 -21.70
CA LEU A 432 -11.09 -12.55 -20.44
C LEU A 432 -11.99 -12.23 -19.22
N GLY A 433 -12.80 -11.17 -19.31
CA GLY A 433 -13.78 -10.83 -18.28
C GLY A 433 -14.84 -11.92 -18.07
N ASP A 434 -15.25 -12.62 -19.12
CA ASP A 434 -16.15 -13.77 -19.02
C ASP A 434 -15.52 -14.91 -18.20
N ASP A 435 -14.27 -15.27 -18.50
CA ASP A 435 -13.54 -16.34 -17.79
C ASP A 435 -13.33 -16.00 -16.31
N ILE A 436 -12.96 -14.74 -16.02
CA ILE A 436 -12.79 -14.25 -14.65
C ILE A 436 -14.11 -14.30 -13.89
N ALA A 437 -15.21 -13.83 -14.49
CA ALA A 437 -16.51 -13.88 -13.85
C ALA A 437 -16.95 -15.33 -13.55
N ALA A 438 -16.77 -16.24 -14.52
CA ALA A 438 -17.08 -17.65 -14.34
C ALA A 438 -16.31 -18.26 -13.15
N ALA A 439 -15.02 -17.94 -13.00
CA ALA A 439 -14.21 -18.38 -11.87
C ALA A 439 -14.66 -17.78 -10.52
N ILE A 440 -15.19 -16.55 -10.50
CA ILE A 440 -15.70 -15.91 -9.27
C ILE A 440 -17.07 -16.47 -8.85
N ILE A 441 -17.88 -16.88 -9.83
CA ILE A 441 -19.25 -17.38 -9.65
C ILE A 441 -19.27 -18.85 -9.24
N GLY A 442 -18.48 -19.69 -9.91
CA GLY A 442 -18.29 -21.11 -9.58
C GLY A 442 -17.62 -21.29 -8.22
#